data_AF-A0A1F8SH71-F1
#
_entry.id   AF-A0A1F8SH71-F1
#
_cell.length_a   1.000
_cell.length_b   1.000
_cell.length_c   1.000
_cell.angle_alpha   90.00
_cell.angle_beta   90.00
_cell.angle_gamma   90.00
#
_symmetry.space_group_name_H-M   'P 1'
#
loop_
_entity.id
_entity.type
_entity.pdbx_description
1 polymer ?
#
loop_
_entity_poly.entity_id
_entity_poly.type
_entity_poly.pdbx_seq_one_letter_code
_entity_poly.pdbx_strand_id
1 'polypeptide(L)'
;MVGGSVDRLVRWVVIPVTSVIPVLVRTGALVLVFGALWVGIGVALVVDPAAVDAAWQSIGSQSPVVQAVAWLLFLPLMGGLWVWSTDWPLVARIVLIAALAGWNLLVFIPRRETASPVAAQ
;
A
#
# COMPACT_ATOMS: atom_id res chain seq x y z
N MET A 1 14.94 -3.36 -35.46
CA MET A 1 13.64 -2.63 -35.47
C MET A 1 12.78 -3.06 -34.27
N VAL A 2 13.18 -2.73 -33.02
CA VAL A 2 12.47 -3.19 -31.79
C VAL A 2 12.08 -2.04 -30.83
N GLY A 3 12.54 -0.80 -31.06
CA GLY A 3 12.27 0.33 -30.14
C GLY A 3 10.84 0.88 -30.17
N GLY A 4 10.18 0.91 -31.34
CA GLY A 4 8.95 1.69 -31.53
C GLY A 4 7.67 1.15 -30.88
N SER A 5 7.66 -0.09 -30.40
CA SER A 5 6.51 -0.70 -29.70
C SER A 5 6.61 -0.52 -28.19
N VAL A 6 7.82 -0.60 -27.63
CA VAL A 6 8.08 -0.38 -26.20
C VAL A 6 7.85 1.10 -25.84
N ASP A 7 8.36 2.03 -26.65
CA ASP A 7 8.15 3.47 -26.46
C ASP A 7 6.68 3.90 -26.53
N ARG A 8 5.84 3.11 -27.21
CA ARG A 8 4.41 3.35 -27.38
C ARG A 8 3.61 2.83 -26.19
N LEU A 9 3.97 1.65 -25.69
CA LEU A 9 3.36 1.03 -24.51
C LEU A 9 3.69 1.82 -23.23
N VAL A 10 4.94 2.30 -23.08
CA VAL A 10 5.36 3.15 -21.97
C VAL A 10 4.57 4.46 -21.97
N ARG A 11 4.43 5.13 -23.13
CA ARG A 11 3.70 6.41 -23.20
C ARG A 11 2.20 6.30 -22.92
N TRP A 12 1.58 5.19 -23.31
CA TRP A 12 0.13 5.00 -23.17
C TRP A 12 -0.32 4.61 -21.76
N VAL A 13 0.53 3.93 -20.99
CA VAL A 13 0.23 3.52 -19.60
C VAL A 13 0.74 4.53 -18.58
N VAL A 14 1.91 5.14 -18.82
CA VAL A 14 2.58 5.99 -17.84
C VAL A 14 1.94 7.39 -17.71
N ILE A 15 1.47 7.99 -18.81
CA ILE A 15 0.95 9.37 -18.81
C ILE A 15 -0.40 9.56 -18.05
N PRO A 16 -1.40 8.67 -18.15
CA PRO A 16 -2.63 8.85 -17.39
C PRO A 16 -2.44 8.56 -15.89
N VAL A 17 -1.58 7.61 -15.52
CA VAL A 17 -1.34 7.23 -14.11
C VAL A 17 -0.61 8.35 -13.34
N THR A 18 0.37 9.02 -13.95
CA THR A 18 1.10 10.12 -13.30
C THR A 18 0.23 11.34 -13.02
N SER A 19 -0.91 11.47 -13.69
CA SER A 19 -1.80 12.63 -13.57
C SER A 19 -2.77 12.53 -12.38
N VAL A 20 -3.00 11.33 -11.85
CA VAL A 20 -3.92 11.09 -10.71
C VAL A 20 -3.20 11.21 -9.36
N ILE A 21 -1.89 10.97 -9.36
CA ILE A 21 -1.03 10.99 -8.16
C ILE A 21 -1.05 12.37 -7.47
N PRO A 22 -0.94 13.52 -8.15
CA PRO A 22 -0.92 14.83 -7.48
C PRO A 22 -2.25 15.16 -6.78
N VAL A 23 -3.39 14.72 -7.33
CA VAL A 23 -4.72 14.97 -6.76
C VAL A 23 -4.97 14.09 -5.53
N LEU A 24 -4.56 12.83 -5.57
CA LEU A 24 -4.65 11.91 -4.42
C LEU A 24 -3.73 12.34 -3.27
N VAL A 25 -2.53 12.83 -3.59
CA VAL A 25 -1.55 13.34 -2.60
C VAL A 25 -2.01 14.67 -2.00
N ARG A 26 -2.58 15.59 -2.81
CA ARG A 26 -3.06 16.90 -2.35
C ARG A 26 -4.23 16.80 -1.36
N THR A 27 -4.96 15.70 -1.35
CA THR A 27 -6.18 15.53 -0.52
C THR A 27 -5.95 14.72 0.76
N GLY A 28 -4.83 13.99 0.89
CA GLY A 28 -4.60 13.06 2.00
C GLY A 28 -5.51 11.81 1.98
N ALA A 29 -6.26 11.60 0.90
CA ALA A 29 -7.21 10.50 0.76
C ALA A 29 -6.52 9.13 0.84
N LEU A 30 -5.30 9.00 0.33
CA LEU A 30 -4.51 7.76 0.42
C LEU A 30 -4.21 7.39 1.88
N VAL A 31 -3.84 8.37 2.73
CA VAL A 31 -3.62 8.14 4.17
C VAL A 31 -4.91 7.65 4.83
N LEU A 32 -6.05 8.25 4.49
CA LEU A 32 -7.34 7.87 5.07
C LEU A 32 -7.77 6.47 4.64
N VAL A 33 -7.66 6.14 3.35
CA VAL A 33 -8.03 4.83 2.83
C VAL A 33 -7.11 3.74 3.37
N PHE A 34 -5.79 3.91 3.26
CA PHE A 34 -4.84 2.93 3.80
C PHE A 34 -4.91 2.87 5.32
N GLY A 35 -5.09 3.99 6.00
CA GLY A 35 -5.27 4.05 7.45
C GLY A 35 -6.50 3.27 7.89
N ALA A 36 -7.65 3.49 7.24
CA ALA A 36 -8.88 2.74 7.53
C ALA A 36 -8.71 1.24 7.27
N LEU A 37 -8.04 0.86 6.18
CA LEU A 37 -7.76 -0.55 5.89
C LEU A 37 -6.82 -1.18 6.92
N TRP A 38 -5.76 -0.47 7.35
CA TRP A 38 -4.87 -0.94 8.42
C TRP A 38 -5.58 -1.06 9.76
N VAL A 39 -6.45 -0.11 10.10
CA VAL A 39 -7.31 -0.21 11.29
C VAL A 39 -8.22 -1.41 11.18
N GLY A 40 -8.84 -1.64 10.02
CA GLY A 40 -9.67 -2.81 9.76
C GLY A 40 -8.91 -4.13 9.99
N ILE A 41 -7.70 -4.24 9.44
CA ILE A 41 -6.82 -5.40 9.67
C ILE A 41 -6.46 -5.51 11.15
N GLY A 42 -6.06 -4.42 11.80
CA GLY A 42 -5.68 -4.41 13.22
C GLY A 42 -6.83 -4.82 14.15
N VAL A 43 -8.05 -4.34 13.89
CA VAL A 43 -9.25 -4.74 14.62
C VAL A 43 -9.58 -6.21 14.36
N ALA A 44 -9.53 -6.66 13.11
CA ALA A 44 -9.75 -8.06 12.77
C ALA A 44 -8.74 -8.98 13.48
N LEU A 45 -7.46 -8.61 13.54
CA LEU A 45 -6.43 -9.38 14.26
C LEU A 45 -6.72 -9.56 15.75
N VAL A 46 -7.44 -8.63 16.38
CA VAL A 46 -7.77 -8.70 17.81
C VAL A 46 -9.11 -9.41 18.05
N VAL A 47 -10.10 -9.16 17.19
CA VAL A 47 -11.48 -9.63 17.38
C VAL A 47 -11.73 -10.99 16.73
N ASP A 48 -11.31 -11.15 15.47
CA ASP A 48 -11.49 -12.37 14.69
C ASP A 48 -10.27 -12.58 13.76
N PRO A 49 -9.17 -13.16 14.28
CA PRO A 49 -7.97 -13.36 13.49
C PRO A 49 -8.21 -14.28 12.29
N ALA A 50 -9.20 -15.17 12.36
CA ALA A 50 -9.57 -16.04 11.25
C ALA A 50 -10.16 -15.26 10.06
N ALA A 51 -10.74 -14.08 10.29
CA ALA A 51 -11.19 -13.20 9.21
C ALA A 51 -10.01 -12.71 8.34
N VAL A 52 -8.84 -12.47 8.96
CA VAL A 52 -7.63 -12.06 8.23
C VAL A 52 -7.08 -13.21 7.39
N ASP A 53 -7.12 -14.43 7.92
CA ASP A 53 -6.76 -15.64 7.16
C ASP A 53 -7.73 -15.91 6.01
N ALA A 54 -9.04 -15.75 6.25
CA ALA A 54 -10.06 -15.86 5.22
C ALA A 54 -9.87 -14.81 4.12
N ALA A 55 -9.53 -13.57 4.46
CA ALA A 55 -9.21 -12.53 3.50
C ALA A 55 -8.01 -12.92 2.62
N TRP A 56 -6.93 -13.42 3.24
CA TRP A 56 -5.75 -13.92 2.52
C TRP A 56 -6.10 -15.08 1.56
N GLN A 57 -6.84 -16.08 2.04
CA GLN A 57 -7.27 -17.22 1.22
C GLN A 57 -8.22 -16.80 0.09
N SER A 58 -9.11 -15.82 0.32
CA SER A 58 -10.03 -15.32 -0.69
C SER A 58 -9.29 -14.67 -1.86
N ILE A 59 -8.18 -13.98 -1.60
CA ILE A 59 -7.33 -13.37 -2.63
C ILE A 59 -6.49 -14.44 -3.31
N GLY A 60 -5.92 -15.39 -2.54
CA GLY A 60 -5.13 -16.51 -3.05
C GLY A 60 -5.90 -17.47 -3.96
N SER A 61 -7.23 -17.53 -3.83
CA SER A 61 -8.12 -18.33 -4.71
C SER A 61 -8.54 -17.61 -6.00
N GLN A 62 -8.20 -16.33 -6.17
CA GLN A 62 -8.47 -15.59 -7.40
C GLN A 62 -7.49 -15.95 -8.53
N SER A 63 -7.82 -15.52 -9.75
CA SER A 63 -6.91 -15.68 -10.90
C SER A 63 -5.55 -14.99 -10.65
N PRO A 64 -4.45 -15.51 -11.26
CA PRO A 64 -3.12 -14.92 -11.09
C PRO A 64 -3.05 -13.44 -11.48
N VAL A 65 -3.87 -13.01 -12.44
CA VAL A 65 -3.95 -11.61 -12.87
C VAL A 65 -4.53 -10.73 -11.76
N VAL A 66 -5.61 -11.17 -11.10
CA VAL A 66 -6.22 -10.43 -9.99
C VAL A 66 -5.26 -10.34 -8.81
N GLN A 67 -4.55 -11.44 -8.50
CA GLN A 67 -3.52 -11.42 -7.45
C GLN A 67 -2.40 -10.44 -7.78
N ALA A 68 -1.87 -10.45 -9.01
CA ALA A 68 -0.83 -9.52 -9.43
C ALA A 68 -1.26 -8.06 -9.32
N VAL A 69 -2.51 -7.75 -9.70
CA VAL A 69 -3.08 -6.40 -9.55
C VAL A 69 -3.24 -6.03 -8.08
N ALA A 70 -3.74 -6.93 -7.23
CA ALA A 70 -3.88 -6.69 -5.80
C ALA A 70 -2.52 -6.43 -5.13
N TRP A 71 -1.50 -7.24 -5.46
CA TRP A 71 -0.12 -7.03 -5.03
C TRP A 71 0.43 -5.69 -5.50
N LEU A 72 0.19 -5.30 -6.75
CA LEU A 72 0.70 -4.04 -7.29
C LEU A 72 0.05 -2.81 -6.63
N LEU A 73 -1.26 -2.85 -6.41
CA LEU A 73 -2.02 -1.72 -5.86
C LEU A 73 -1.93 -1.63 -4.33
N PHE A 74 -1.92 -2.76 -3.64
CA PHE A 74 -2.01 -2.86 -2.19
C PHE A 74 -0.80 -3.59 -1.60
N LEU A 75 0.37 -3.43 -2.20
CA LEU A 75 1.62 -4.10 -1.82
C LEU A 75 1.86 -4.15 -0.28
N PRO A 76 1.75 -3.04 0.48
CA PRO A 76 1.98 -3.11 1.92
C PRO A 76 0.89 -3.87 2.69
N LEU A 77 -0.37 -3.80 2.27
CA LEU A 77 -1.46 -4.57 2.88
C LEU A 77 -1.34 -6.05 2.56
N MET A 78 -1.03 -6.39 1.31
CA MET A 78 -0.78 -7.76 0.88
C MET A 78 0.41 -8.37 1.64
N GLY A 79 1.46 -7.57 1.88
CA GLY A 79 2.55 -7.93 2.78
C GLY A 79 2.08 -8.20 4.20
N GLY A 80 1.19 -7.36 4.76
CA GLY A 80 0.62 -7.57 6.09
C GLY A 80 -0.21 -8.87 6.20
N LEU A 81 -1.08 -9.13 5.22
CA LEU A 81 -1.87 -10.37 5.14
C LEU A 81 -0.99 -11.61 4.97
N TRP A 82 0.06 -11.50 4.14
CA TRP A 82 1.03 -12.58 3.95
C TRP A 82 1.82 -12.86 5.23
N VAL A 83 2.32 -11.83 5.92
CA VAL A 83 3.01 -11.99 7.22
C VAL A 83 2.10 -12.68 8.22
N TRP A 84 0.81 -12.33 8.25
CA TRP A 84 -0.15 -12.98 9.12
C TRP A 84 -0.30 -14.48 8.84
N SER A 85 -0.32 -14.88 7.57
CA SER A 85 -0.48 -16.28 7.15
C SER A 85 0.79 -17.14 7.25
N THR A 86 1.96 -16.55 7.46
CA THR A 86 3.20 -17.31 7.72
C THR A 86 3.15 -18.03 9.06
N ASP A 87 3.87 -19.15 9.24
CA ASP A 87 3.94 -19.89 10.52
C ASP A 87 4.85 -19.24 11.58
N TRP A 88 5.16 -17.95 11.46
CA TRP A 88 6.08 -17.25 12.36
C TRP A 88 5.52 -17.10 13.78
N PRO A 89 6.38 -16.86 14.79
CA PRO A 89 5.91 -16.53 16.14
C PRO A 89 4.94 -15.32 16.11
N LEU A 90 3.85 -15.39 16.89
CA LEU A 90 2.81 -14.35 16.89
C LEU A 90 3.39 -12.94 17.08
N VAL A 91 4.30 -12.79 18.04
CA VAL A 91 4.96 -11.51 18.33
C VAL A 91 5.70 -10.98 17.09
N ALA A 92 6.40 -11.85 16.36
CA ALA A 92 7.10 -11.44 15.14
C ALA A 92 6.11 -10.98 14.06
N ARG A 93 4.98 -11.67 13.87
CA ARG A 93 3.94 -11.27 12.91
C ARG A 93 3.38 -9.90 13.26
N ILE A 94 2.97 -9.69 14.51
CA ILE A 94 2.39 -8.43 14.96
C ILE A 94 3.39 -7.27 14.84
N VAL A 95 4.64 -7.47 15.24
CA VAL A 95 5.69 -6.44 15.12
C VAL A 95 5.92 -6.06 13.66
N LEU A 96 5.98 -7.04 12.76
CA LEU A 96 6.18 -6.79 11.33
C LEU A 96 4.98 -6.10 10.68
N ILE A 97 3.76 -6.54 11.00
CA ILE A 97 2.52 -5.91 10.53
C ILE A 97 2.45 -4.45 11.03
N ALA A 98 2.75 -4.21 12.30
CA ALA A 98 2.78 -2.88 12.88
C ALA A 98 3.87 -1.99 12.25
N ALA A 99 5.06 -2.54 12.01
CA ALA A 99 6.15 -1.84 11.33
C ALA A 99 5.78 -1.49 9.88
N LEU A 100 5.16 -2.42 9.15
CA LEU A 100 4.67 -2.19 7.79
C LEU A 100 3.58 -1.12 7.75
N ALA A 101 2.60 -1.19 8.66
CA ALA A 101 1.53 -0.20 8.77
C ALA A 101 2.10 1.19 9.11
N GLY A 102 2.97 1.27 10.12
CA GLY A 102 3.61 2.51 10.52
C GLY A 102 4.43 3.11 9.38
N TRP A 103 5.31 2.32 8.75
CA TRP A 103 6.11 2.78 7.61
C TRP A 103 5.23 3.25 6.45
N ASN A 104 4.20 2.47 6.08
CA ASN A 104 3.31 2.79 4.99
C ASN A 104 2.57 4.11 5.21
N LEU A 105 2.05 4.34 6.42
CA LEU A 105 1.37 5.59 6.75
C LEU A 105 2.34 6.77 6.81
N LEU A 106 3.54 6.58 7.38
CA LEU A 106 4.59 7.62 7.44
C LEU A 106 5.02 8.11 6.06
N VAL A 107 5.12 7.21 5.07
CA VAL A 107 5.46 7.57 3.68
C VAL A 107 4.44 8.54 3.07
N PHE A 108 3.17 8.43 3.47
CA PHE A 108 2.10 9.29 2.95
C PHE A 108 1.88 10.58 3.74
N ILE A 109 2.58 10.79 4.86
CA ILE A 109 2.49 12.06 5.61
C ILE A 109 3.20 13.15 4.80
N PRO A 110 2.50 14.26 4.45
CA PRO A 110 3.12 15.38 3.76
C PRO A 110 4.28 15.93 4.61
N ARG A 111 5.51 15.83 4.09
CA ARG A 111 6.64 16.52 4.69
C ARG A 111 6.45 18.00 4.42
N ARG A 112 5.98 18.71 5.44
CA ARG A 112 5.96 20.18 5.45
C ARG A 112 7.42 20.59 5.33
N GLU A 113 7.79 21.07 4.15
CA GLU A 113 9.03 21.81 3.98
C GLU A 113 8.95 22.94 5.00
N THR A 114 9.76 22.84 6.06
CA THR A 114 10.03 23.97 6.93
C THR A 114 10.49 25.08 6.01
N ALA A 115 9.61 26.04 5.76
CA ALA A 115 9.95 27.27 5.07
C ALA A 115 11.18 27.81 5.80
N SER A 116 12.35 27.70 5.16
CA SER A 116 13.53 28.35 5.69
C SER A 116 13.17 29.82 5.72
N PRO A 117 13.27 30.50 6.87
CA PRO A 117 13.32 31.95 6.88
C PRO A 117 14.64 32.29 6.18
N VAL A 118 14.62 32.33 4.85
CA VAL A 118 15.59 33.09 4.08
C VAL A 118 15.33 34.52 4.53
N ALA A 119 16.11 34.91 5.53
CA ALA A 119 16.47 36.27 5.90
C ALA A 119 15.92 37.29 4.89
N ALA A 120 15.02 38.18 5.28
CA ALA A 120 15.44 39.39 5.99
C ALA A 120 16.81 39.86 5.46
N GLN A 121 16.87 40.12 4.15
CA GLN A 121 17.90 40.88 3.46
C GLN A 121 17.18 41.94 2.62
#